data_AF-A0A256F3F4-F1
#
_entry.id   AF-A0A256F3F4-F1
#
_cell.length_a   1.000
_cell.length_b   1.000
_cell.length_c   1.000
_cell.angle_alpha   90.00
_cell.angle_beta   90.00
_cell.angle_gamma   90.00
#
_symmetry.space_group_name_H-M   'P 1'
#
loop_
_entity.id
_entity.type
_entity.pdbx_description
1 polymer ?
#
loop_
_entity_poly.entity_id
_entity_poly.type
_entity_poly.pdbx_seq_one_letter_code
_entity_poly.pdbx_strand_id
1 'polypeptide(L)'
;MRRFTRLTNGFSKKVENHAYTVALHFMYYNFVRIHKTLRMSPAMAAGVSDRLREMRDIVSLVKEAEAKAPIVRGPYKEKSQISN
;
A
#
# COMPACT_ATOMS: atom_id res chain seq x y z
N MET A 1 -14.01 2.94 -6.19
CA MET A 1 -13.67 1.53 -5.89
C MET A 1 -14.95 0.70 -5.91
N ARG A 2 -15.10 -0.32 -6.77
CA ARG A 2 -16.37 -1.08 -6.91
C ARG A 2 -16.69 -2.01 -5.74
N ARG A 3 -15.69 -2.37 -4.94
CA ARG A 3 -15.85 -3.34 -3.84
C ARG A 3 -16.76 -2.88 -2.69
N PHE A 4 -16.91 -1.58 -2.48
CA PHE A 4 -17.85 -1.04 -1.48
C PHE A 4 -19.30 -1.00 -1.98
N THR A 5 -19.55 -1.34 -3.24
CA THR A 5 -20.90 -1.33 -3.82
C THR A 5 -21.47 -2.74 -3.86
N ARG A 6 -22.77 -2.88 -3.53
CA ARG A 6 -23.51 -4.14 -3.56
C ARG A 6 -23.75 -4.59 -5.02
N LEU A 7 -23.98 -5.90 -5.20
CA LEU A 7 -24.33 -6.50 -6.50
C LEU A 7 -23.32 -6.21 -7.63
N THR A 8 -22.03 -6.29 -7.31
CA THR A 8 -20.96 -6.16 -8.31
C THR A 8 -20.00 -7.33 -8.26
N ASN A 9 -19.37 -7.64 -9.39
CA ASN A 9 -18.36 -8.69 -9.51
C ASN A 9 -17.05 -8.37 -8.74
N GLY A 10 -16.95 -7.19 -8.13
CA GLY A 10 -15.81 -6.81 -7.28
C GLY A 10 -15.92 -7.31 -5.84
N PHE A 11 -16.98 -8.03 -5.47
CA PHE A 11 -17.15 -8.60 -4.15
C PHE A 11 -16.30 -9.87 -3.95
N SER A 12 -15.71 -10.02 -2.77
CA SER A 12 -15.04 -11.25 -2.35
C SER A 12 -15.26 -11.47 -0.86
N LYS A 13 -15.55 -12.71 -0.48
CA LYS A 13 -15.81 -13.11 0.92
C LYS A 13 -14.55 -13.09 1.79
N LYS A 14 -13.36 -13.23 1.19
CA LYS A 14 -12.08 -13.18 1.90
C LYS A 14 -11.74 -11.74 2.28
N VAL A 15 -11.48 -11.51 3.57
CA VAL A 15 -11.15 -10.19 4.11
C VAL A 15 -9.77 -9.72 3.62
N GLU A 16 -8.85 -10.64 3.39
CA GLU A 16 -7.49 -10.37 2.91
C GLU A 16 -7.54 -9.70 1.53
N ASN A 17 -8.41 -10.20 0.65
CA ASN A 17 -8.62 -9.58 -0.65
C ASN A 17 -9.07 -8.13 -0.47
N HIS A 18 -9.86 -7.81 0.57
CA HIS A 18 -10.37 -6.45 0.81
C HIS A 18 -9.22 -5.53 1.14
N ALA A 19 -8.38 -5.95 2.08
CA ALA A 19 -7.15 -5.26 2.41
C ALA A 19 -6.28 -5.03 1.16
N TYR A 20 -6.07 -6.05 0.31
CA TYR A 20 -5.29 -5.90 -0.92
C TYR A 20 -5.89 -4.88 -1.89
N THR A 21 -7.22 -4.90 -2.08
CA THR A 21 -7.90 -3.95 -2.99
C THR A 21 -7.77 -2.51 -2.49
N VAL A 22 -7.95 -2.32 -1.18
CA VAL A 22 -7.85 -1.02 -0.51
C VAL A 22 -6.42 -0.49 -0.61
N ALA A 23 -5.42 -1.32 -0.30
CA ALA A 23 -4.01 -0.97 -0.39
C ALA A 23 -3.63 -0.53 -1.81
N LEU A 24 -3.98 -1.33 -2.84
CA LEU A 24 -3.70 -1.00 -4.23
C LEU A 24 -4.39 0.29 -4.67
N HIS A 25 -5.64 0.50 -4.25
CA HIS A 25 -6.39 1.71 -4.60
C HIS A 25 -5.76 2.98 -4.05
N PHE A 26 -5.43 3.00 -2.76
CA PHE A 26 -4.84 4.19 -2.12
C PHE A 26 -3.41 4.43 -2.60
N MET A 27 -2.64 3.37 -2.86
CA MET A 27 -1.31 3.52 -3.46
C MET A 27 -1.38 4.21 -4.82
N TYR A 28 -2.26 3.73 -5.71
CA TYR A 28 -2.45 4.35 -7.02
C TYR A 28 -3.01 5.78 -6.91
N TYR A 29 -4.05 5.98 -6.10
CA TYR A 29 -4.71 7.29 -5.99
C TYR A 29 -3.79 8.36 -5.41
N ASN A 30 -2.99 8.03 -4.39
CA ASN A 30 -2.15 9.00 -3.70
C ASN A 30 -0.85 9.31 -4.43
N PHE A 31 -0.24 8.32 -5.10
CA PHE A 31 1.13 8.47 -5.62
C PHE A 31 1.24 8.52 -7.15
N VAL A 32 0.25 7.99 -7.89
CA VAL A 32 0.31 7.90 -9.37
C VAL A 32 -0.71 8.82 -10.03
N ARG A 33 -1.94 8.86 -9.50
CA ARG A 33 -3.01 9.65 -10.12
C ARG A 33 -2.81 11.14 -9.85
N ILE A 34 -2.81 11.94 -10.92
CA ILE A 34 -2.92 13.39 -10.82
C ILE A 34 -4.35 13.77 -10.44
N HIS A 35 -4.51 14.49 -9.32
CA HIS A 35 -5.81 14.97 -8.89
C HIS A 35 -6.26 16.17 -9.74
N LYS A 36 -7.54 16.18 -10.15
CA LYS A 36 -8.05 17.17 -11.10
C LYS A 36 -7.91 18.61 -10.59
N THR A 37 -8.17 18.85 -9.30
CA THR A 37 -8.10 20.19 -8.70
C THR A 37 -6.69 20.56 -8.25
N LEU A 38 -5.95 19.62 -7.66
CA LEU A 38 -4.60 19.88 -7.12
C LEU A 38 -3.55 19.99 -8.24
N ARG A 39 -3.86 19.47 -9.44
CA ARG A 39 -2.94 19.37 -10.60
C ARG A 39 -1.65 18.58 -10.33
N MET A 40 -1.57 17.93 -9.17
CA MET A 40 -0.50 17.03 -8.75
C MET A 40 -1.08 15.82 -8.01
N SER A 41 -0.22 14.88 -7.61
CA SER A 41 -0.67 13.74 -6.80
C SER A 41 -1.06 14.20 -5.38
N PRO A 42 -2.04 13.55 -4.73
CA PRO A 42 -2.38 13.84 -3.34
C PRO A 42 -1.19 13.73 -2.37
N ALA A 43 -0.29 12.75 -2.56
CA ALA A 43 0.89 12.59 -1.72
C ALA A 43 1.87 13.76 -1.87
N MET A 44 2.02 14.33 -3.07
CA MET A 44 2.82 15.53 -3.28
C MET A 44 2.19 16.76 -2.62
N ALA A 45 0.88 16.94 -2.77
CA ALA A 45 0.17 18.06 -2.14
C ALA A 45 0.26 18.01 -0.61
N ALA A 46 0.34 16.81 -0.03
CA ALA A 46 0.53 16.60 1.40
C ALA A 46 2.01 16.63 1.86
N GLY A 47 2.97 16.83 0.95
CA GLY A 47 4.41 16.83 1.28
C GLY A 47 4.99 15.47 1.68
N VAL A 48 4.31 14.37 1.33
CA VAL A 48 4.74 12.99 1.64
C VAL A 48 5.71 12.44 0.59
N SER A 49 5.67 12.98 -0.63
CA SER A 49 6.52 12.54 -1.75
C SER A 49 6.84 13.71 -2.65
N ASP A 50 8.11 13.87 -3.02
CA ASP A 50 8.56 14.97 -3.89
C ASP A 50 8.42 14.64 -5.38
N ARG A 51 8.27 13.35 -5.72
CA ARG A 51 8.10 12.87 -7.10
C ARG A 51 6.74 12.21 -7.32
N LEU A 52 6.26 12.31 -8.57
CA LEU A 52 5.17 11.48 -9.06
C LEU A 52 5.69 10.06 -9.31
N ARG A 53 4.94 9.05 -8.88
CA ARG A 53 5.25 7.65 -9.18
C ARG A 53 4.53 7.20 -10.44
N GLU A 54 5.10 6.20 -11.11
CA GLU A 54 4.45 5.50 -12.22
C GLU A 54 3.88 4.15 -11.78
N MET A 55 3.04 3.56 -12.63
CA MET A 55 2.54 2.19 -12.39
C MET A 55 3.69 1.17 -12.27
N ARG A 56 4.79 1.40 -12.99
CA ARG A 56 6.00 0.55 -12.93
C ARG A 56 6.62 0.54 -11.53
N ASP A 57 6.66 1.68 -10.85
CA ASP A 57 7.19 1.77 -9.48
C ASP A 57 6.39 0.86 -8.53
N ILE A 58 5.06 0.81 -8.67
CA ILE A 58 4.21 -0.06 -7.84
C ILE A 58 4.55 -1.53 -8.08
N VAL A 59 4.71 -1.95 -9.33
CA VAL A 59 5.05 -3.33 -9.68
C VAL A 59 6.43 -3.72 -9.15
N SER A 60 7.41 -2.82 -9.27
CA SER A 60 8.75 -3.04 -8.72
C SER A 60 8.72 -3.23 -7.21
N LEU A 61 7.94 -2.42 -6.47
CA LEU A 61 7.79 -2.58 -5.02
C LEU A 61 7.19 -3.92 -4.62
N VAL A 62 6.22 -4.43 -5.38
CA VAL A 62 5.63 -5.76 -5.13
C VAL A 62 6.66 -6.85 -5.38
N LYS A 63 7.41 -6.78 -6.49
CA LYS A 63 8.49 -7.74 -6.79
C LYS A 63 9.57 -7.75 -5.73
N GLU A 64 9.99 -6.58 -5.26
CA GLU A 64 10.96 -6.45 -4.17
C GLU A 64 10.41 -7.00 -2.85
N ALA A 65 9.12 -6.83 -2.57
CA ALA A 65 8.48 -7.39 -1.39
C ALA A 65 8.38 -8.92 -1.46
N GLU A 66 8.06 -9.48 -2.63
CA GLU A 66 8.03 -10.94 -2.86
C GLU A 66 9.42 -11.57 -2.82
N ALA A 67 10.45 -10.85 -3.29
CA ALA A 67 11.84 -11.29 -3.25
C ALA A 67 12.42 -11.32 -1.83
N LYS A 68 11.85 -10.55 -0.90
CA LYS A 68 12.26 -10.59 0.51
C LYS A 68 11.82 -11.92 1.11
N ALA A 69 12.79 -12.70 1.55
CA ALA A 69 12.53 -13.93 2.28
C ALA A 69 11.65 -13.63 3.52
N PRO A 70 10.75 -14.56 3.89
CA PRO A 70 9.96 -14.41 5.10
C PRO A 70 10.90 -14.22 6.29
N ILE A 71 10.71 -13.12 7.02
CA ILE A 71 11.51 -12.83 8.20
C ILE A 71 11.14 -13.86 9.26
N VAL A 72 12.04 -14.82 9.51
CA VAL A 72 11.92 -15.70 10.66
C VAL A 72 12.10 -14.83 11.90
N ARG A 73 11.05 -14.74 12.72
CA ARG A 73 11.09 -13.95 13.94
C ARG A 73 12.19 -14.52 14.83
N GLY A 74 13.18 -13.68 15.18
CA GLY A 74 14.24 -14.06 16.12
C GLY A 74 13.69 -14.33 17.53
N PRO A 75 14.48 -14.96 18.41
CA PRO A 75 14.09 -15.18 19.79
C PRO A 75 13.75 -13.85 20.49
N TYR A 76 12.80 -13.90 21.43
CA TYR A 76 12.39 -12.73 22.20
C TYR A 76 13.59 -12.21 23.03
N LYS A 77 13.76 -10.88 23.10
CA LYS A 77 14.82 -10.28 23.91
C LYS A 77 14.61 -10.62 25.38
N GLU A 78 15.66 -11.04 26.07
CA GLU A 78 15.59 -11.20 27.51
C GLU A 78 15.26 -9.88 28.21
N LYS A 79 14.53 -9.94 29.32
CA LYS A 79 14.08 -8.75 30.07
C LYS A 79 15.23 -7.82 30.48
N SER A 80 16.44 -8.34 30.66
CA SER A 80 17.67 -7.58 30.96
C SER A 80 18.14 -6.68 29.81
N GLN A 81 17.69 -6.94 28.57
CA GLN A 81 18.10 -6.26 27.34
C GLN A 81 17.03 -5.29 26.81
N ILE A 82 15.95 -5.10 27.56
CA ILE A 82 14.87 -4.15 27.24
C ILE A 82 15.17 -2.87 28.02
N SER A 83 15.55 -1.79 27.33
CA SER A 83 15.72 -0.49 27.97
C SER A 83 14.37 0.04 28.46
N ASN A 84 14.32 0.53 29.70
CA ASN A 84 13.19 1.29 30.24
C ASN A 84 13.03 2.65 29.55
#